data_AF-A0A381ZNJ8-F1
#
_entry.id   AF-A0A381ZNJ8-F1
#
_cell.length_a   1.000
_cell.length_b   1.000
_cell.length_c   1.000
_cell.angle_alpha   90.00
_cell.angle_beta   90.00
_cell.angle_gamma   90.00
#
_symmetry.space_group_name_H-M   'P 1'
#
loop_
_entity.id
_entity.type
_entity.pdbx_description
1 polymer ?
#
loop_
_entity_poly.entity_id
_entity_poly.type
_entity_poly.pdbx_seq_one_letter_code
_entity_poly.pdbx_strand_id
1 'polypeptide(L)'
;MVRILVAVVLRPRLWSVSVRQAFRLAGRGWWHRPPFLPVPAVPYARFRAITQYGDPDAPPTVADVLIWLEWARRFPEGVRSGLPTVD
;
A
#
# COMPACT_ATOMS: atom_id res chain seq x y z
N MET A 1 8.12 11.27 -0.69
CA MET A 1 7.79 10.30 -1.78
C MET A 1 9.02 9.68 -2.44
N VAL A 2 9.97 10.47 -2.97
CA VAL A 2 11.18 9.93 -3.66
C VAL A 2 11.94 8.91 -2.80
N ARG A 3 12.16 9.19 -1.50
CA ARG A 3 12.84 8.27 -0.58
C ARG A 3 12.15 6.90 -0.46
N ILE A 4 10.82 6.87 -0.53
CA ILE A 4 10.04 5.63 -0.49
C ILE A 4 10.24 4.86 -1.79
N LEU A 5 10.14 5.55 -2.94
CA LEU A 5 10.37 4.93 -4.25
C LEU A 5 11.76 4.32 -4.35
N VAL A 6 12.81 5.06 -3.97
CA VAL A 6 14.18 4.56 -3.94
C VAL A 6 14.30 3.35 -3.01
N ALA A 7 13.73 3.41 -1.80
CA ALA A 7 13.78 2.30 -0.86
C ALA A 7 13.10 1.03 -1.39
N VAL A 8 11.99 1.16 -2.13
CA VAL A 8 11.29 0.02 -2.73
C VAL A 8 12.05 -0.52 -3.96
N VAL A 9 12.56 0.37 -4.83
CA VAL A 9 13.33 -0.02 -6.02
C VAL A 9 14.59 -0.80 -5.63
N LEU A 10 15.28 -0.41 -4.56
CA LEU A 10 16.45 -1.12 -4.03
C LEU A 10 16.12 -2.50 -3.39
N ARG A 11 14.85 -2.92 -3.34
CA ARG A 11 14.41 -4.19 -2.75
C ARG A 11 13.59 -5.02 -3.74
N PRO A 12 14.23 -5.75 -4.68
CA PRO A 12 13.55 -6.53 -5.73
C PRO A 12 12.47 -7.48 -5.21
N ARG A 13 12.69 -8.10 -4.05
CA ARG A 13 11.74 -9.01 -3.40
C ARG A 13 10.39 -8.36 -3.02
N LEU A 14 10.32 -7.03 -2.98
CA LEU A 14 9.11 -6.28 -2.68
C LEU A 14 8.36 -5.80 -3.93
N TRP A 15 8.92 -5.93 -5.14
CA TRP A 15 8.34 -5.30 -6.33
C TRP A 15 6.95 -5.82 -6.67
N SER A 16 6.77 -7.15 -6.73
CA SER A 16 5.48 -7.75 -7.07
C SER A 16 4.38 -7.37 -6.07
N VAL A 17 4.69 -7.39 -4.77
CA VAL A 17 3.72 -6.96 -3.74
C VAL A 17 3.46 -5.46 -3.81
N SER A 18 4.48 -4.64 -4.11
CA SER A 18 4.34 -3.19 -4.23
C SER A 18 3.39 -2.81 -5.37
N VAL A 19 3.57 -3.43 -6.55
CA VAL A 19 2.70 -3.23 -7.71
C VAL A 19 1.27 -3.67 -7.39
N ARG A 20 1.10 -4.84 -6.77
CA ARG A 20 -0.23 -5.32 -6.35
C ARG A 20 -0.92 -4.37 -5.37
N GLN A 21 -0.20 -3.90 -4.34
CA GLN A 21 -0.75 -2.95 -3.38
C GLN A 21 -1.07 -1.60 -4.04
N ALA A 22 -0.21 -1.12 -4.95
CA ALA A 22 -0.47 0.12 -5.69
C ALA A 22 -1.81 0.04 -6.44
N PHE A 23 -2.07 -1.03 -7.18
CA PHE A 23 -3.35 -1.21 -7.88
C PHE A 23 -4.56 -1.32 -6.94
N ARG A 24 -4.40 -1.95 -5.76
CA ARG A 24 -5.48 -2.09 -4.78
C ARG A 24 -5.87 -0.78 -4.13
N LEU A 25 -4.89 0.08 -3.89
CA LEU A 25 -5.11 1.36 -3.24
C LEU A 25 -5.49 2.46 -4.24
N ALA A 26 -5.28 2.21 -5.53
CA ALA A 26 -5.53 3.19 -6.57
C ALA A 26 -7.00 3.63 -6.63
N GLY A 27 -7.21 4.93 -6.82
CA GLY A 27 -8.56 5.47 -7.04
C GLY A 27 -9.21 4.93 -8.31
N ARG A 28 -10.55 4.87 -8.35
CA ARG A 28 -11.29 4.47 -9.56
C ARG A 28 -10.90 5.37 -10.74
N GLY A 29 -10.67 4.76 -11.91
CA GLY A 29 -10.36 5.51 -13.12
C GLY A 29 -8.97 6.13 -13.18
N TRP A 30 -8.01 5.65 -12.35
CA TRP A 30 -6.61 6.10 -12.39
C TRP A 30 -5.98 5.97 -13.80
N TRP A 31 -6.46 5.03 -14.62
CA TRP A 31 -5.99 4.81 -15.99
C TRP A 31 -6.59 5.75 -17.04
N HIS A 32 -7.58 6.59 -16.69
CA HIS A 32 -8.18 7.56 -17.63
C HIS A 32 -7.51 8.93 -17.60
N ARG A 33 -6.62 9.18 -16.63
CA ARG A 33 -5.99 10.49 -16.44
C ARG A 33 -4.47 10.34 -16.36
N PRO A 34 -3.70 11.16 -17.09
CA PRO A 34 -2.26 11.22 -16.91
C PRO A 34 -1.94 11.59 -15.43
N PRO A 35 -0.89 11.03 -14.82
CA PRO A 35 0.21 10.26 -15.42
C PRO A 35 -0.07 8.75 -15.58
N PHE A 36 -1.33 8.29 -15.49
CA PHE A 36 -1.72 6.88 -15.63
C PHE A 36 -1.03 5.96 -14.61
N LEU A 37 -0.66 6.51 -13.46
CA LEU A 37 -0.07 5.75 -12.37
C LEU A 37 -1.16 5.36 -11.37
N PRO A 38 -1.09 4.15 -10.80
CA PRO A 38 -1.99 3.71 -9.73
C PRO A 38 -1.63 4.44 -8.42
N VAL A 39 -2.03 5.72 -8.33
CA VAL A 39 -1.84 6.55 -7.14
C VAL A 39 -2.97 6.27 -6.16
N PRO A 40 -2.68 6.09 -4.85
CA PRO A 40 -3.71 5.89 -3.85
C PRO A 40 -4.81 6.95 -3.92
N ALA A 41 -6.06 6.55 -3.75
CA ALA A 41 -7.17 7.49 -3.71
C ALA A 41 -6.96 8.52 -2.58
N VAL A 42 -7.14 9.81 -2.86
CA VAL A 42 -6.96 10.89 -1.86
C VAL A 42 -7.79 10.64 -0.59
N PRO A 43 -9.07 10.24 -0.66
CA PRO A 43 -9.85 9.94 0.55
C PRO A 43 -9.25 8.79 1.37
N TYR A 44 -8.75 7.74 0.70
CA TYR A 44 -8.10 6.61 1.37
C TYR A 44 -6.78 7.04 2.03
N ALA A 45 -5.96 7.83 1.34
CA ALA A 45 -4.71 8.33 1.89
C ALA A 45 -4.93 9.20 3.13
N ARG A 46 -5.92 10.12 3.10
CA ARG A 46 -6.30 10.95 4.26
C ARG A 46 -6.80 10.10 5.42
N PHE A 47 -7.67 9.14 5.13
CA PHE A 47 -8.17 8.20 6.14
C PHE A 47 -7.03 7.41 6.82
N ARG A 48 -6.06 6.95 6.03
CA ARG A 48 -4.91 6.21 6.53
C ARG A 48 -3.96 7.09 7.35
N ALA A 49 -3.81 8.36 6.96
CA ALA A 49 -2.99 9.32 7.68
C ALA A 49 -3.60 9.69 9.03
N ILE A 50 -4.89 10.02 9.09
CA ILE A 50 -5.58 10.35 10.35
C ILE A 50 -5.58 9.16 11.33
N THR A 51 -5.80 7.93 10.85
CA THR A 51 -5.86 6.75 11.73
C THR A 51 -4.49 6.33 12.26
N GLN A 52 -3.44 6.44 11.45
CA GLN A 52 -2.09 6.01 11.84
C GLN A 52 -1.31 7.10 12.59
N TYR A 53 -1.45 8.37 12.18
CA TYR A 53 -0.63 9.48 12.68
C TYR A 53 -1.41 10.53 13.46
N GLY A 54 -2.75 10.47 13.47
CA GLY A 54 -3.59 11.50 14.09
C GLY A 54 -3.70 12.80 13.28
N ASP A 55 -3.11 12.85 12.08
CA ASP A 55 -3.09 14.01 11.19
C ASP A 55 -3.43 13.55 9.76
N PRO A 56 -4.49 14.08 9.11
CA PRO A 56 -4.90 13.68 7.77
C PRO A 56 -3.92 14.08 6.66
N ASP A 57 -3.00 15.00 6.93
CA ASP A 57 -2.02 15.51 5.98
C ASP A 57 -0.59 14.97 6.26
N ALA A 58 -0.43 14.14 7.30
CA ALA A 58 0.84 13.50 7.62
C ALA A 58 1.30 12.54 6.50
N PRO A 59 2.52 12.72 5.94
CA PRO A 59 3.02 11.86 4.88
C PRO A 59 3.45 10.49 5.42
N PRO A 60 3.33 9.40 4.64
CA PRO A 60 3.85 8.11 5.05
C PRO A 60 5.37 8.11 5.20
N THR A 61 5.86 7.42 6.22
CA THR A 61 7.31 7.23 6.42
C THR A 61 7.84 6.07 5.57
N VAL A 62 9.16 6.06 5.31
CA VAL A 62 9.81 4.94 4.62
C VAL A 62 9.67 3.64 5.42
N ALA A 63 9.83 3.72 6.74
CA ALA A 63 9.76 2.55 7.62
C ALA A 63 8.36 1.90 7.54
N ASP A 64 7.30 2.70 7.66
CA ASP A 64 5.92 2.19 7.64
C ASP A 64 5.57 1.52 6.32
N VAL A 65 6.01 2.09 5.20
CA VAL A 65 5.78 1.49 3.87
C VAL A 65 6.52 0.16 3.74
N LEU A 66 7.78 0.10 4.17
CA LEU A 66 8.56 -1.14 4.09
C LEU A 66 8.00 -2.23 5.01
N ILE A 67 7.59 -1.87 6.24
CA ILE A 67 6.96 -2.78 7.19
C ILE A 67 5.67 -3.34 6.60
N TRP A 68 4.80 -2.47 6.05
CA TRP A 68 3.56 -2.88 5.40
C TRP A 68 3.79 -3.83 4.22
N LEU A 69 4.74 -3.51 3.33
CA LEU A 69 5.02 -4.34 2.16
C LEU A 69 5.62 -5.69 2.54
N GLU A 70 6.47 -5.74 3.56
CA GLU A 70 7.02 -6.99 4.10
C GLU A 70 5.90 -7.87 4.67
N TRP A 71 5.00 -7.26 5.44
CA TRP A 71 3.85 -7.95 6.01
C TRP A 71 2.94 -8.49 4.90
N ALA A 72 2.56 -7.66 3.91
CA ALA A 72 1.70 -8.05 2.80
C ALA A 72 2.35 -9.09 1.86
N ARG A 73 3.67 -9.20 1.86
CA ARG A 73 4.41 -10.27 1.15
C ARG A 73 4.35 -11.57 1.93
N ARG A 74 4.50 -11.52 3.26
CA ARG A 74 4.48 -12.69 4.15
C ARG A 74 3.09 -13.28 4.31
N PHE A 75 2.06 -12.45 4.27
CA PHE A 75 0.66 -12.84 4.45
C PHE A 75 -0.17 -12.43 3.23
N PRO A 76 -0.01 -13.11 2.09
CA PRO A 76 -0.84 -12.84 0.92
C PRO A 76 -2.30 -13.21 1.22
N GLU A 77 -3.22 -12.34 0.82
CA GLU A 77 -4.65 -12.62 0.89
C GLU A 77 -5.00 -13.92 0.15
N GLY A 78 -5.95 -14.68 0.70
CA GLY A 78 -6.32 -16.00 0.19
C GLY A 78 -5.52 -17.16 0.79
N VAL A 79 -4.48 -16.89 1.61
CA VAL A 79 -3.99 -17.91 2.54
C VAL A 79 -5.10 -18.15 3.55
N ARG A 80 -5.76 -19.29 3.42
CA ARG A 80 -6.79 -19.76 4.35
C ARG A 80 -6.14 -19.78 5.73
N SER A 81 -6.44 -18.78 6.56
CA SER A 81 -6.17 -18.86 7.98
C SER A 81 -6.87 -20.14 8.41
N GLY A 82 -6.16 -21.16 8.89
CA GLY A 82 -6.76 -22.42 9.37
C GLY A 82 -7.65 -22.23 10.59
N LEU A 83 -8.20 -21.03 10.79
CA LEU A 83 -9.24 -20.72 11.72
C LEU A 83 -10.50 -21.50 11.29
N PRO A 84 -11.11 -22.25 12.21
CA PRO A 84 -12.38 -22.88 11.92
C PRO A 84 -13.39 -21.81 11.49
N THR A 85 -14.20 -22.13 10.48
CA THR A 85 -15.41 -21.36 10.21
C THR A 85 -16.28 -21.47 11.45
N VAL A 86 -16.55 -20.32 12.07
CA VAL A 86 -17.52 -20.23 13.16
C VAL A 86 -18.88 -20.30 12.48
N ASP A 87 -19.48 -21.49 12.50
CA ASP A 87 -20.91 -21.68 12.19
C ASP A 87 -21.79 -21.10 13.30
#